data_AF-A0A8C3KF61-F1
#
_entry.id   AF-A0A8C3KF61-F1
#
_cell.length_a   1.000
_cell.length_b   1.000
_cell.length_c   1.000
_cell.angle_alpha   90.00
_cell.angle_beta   90.00
_cell.angle_gamma   90.00
#
_symmetry.space_group_name_H-M   'P 1'
#
loop_
_entity.id
_entity.type
_entity.pdbx_description
1 polymer ?
#
loop_
_entity_poly.entity_id
_entity_poly.type
_entity_poly.pdbx_seq_one_letter_code
_entity_poly.pdbx_strand_id
1 'polypeptide(L)'
;MGVAGQSRAVFGAMLFWGFFGPLVLAVGAWGTVFSDPNLLVCGHESLQLTLPPGWEGNASFVLTIWDTEGKAHVLQNDSDCGLLVSGTPDGSRKVLVSYIGCYVFEWDGNYLMLVGLEGTDDAGQKVLHEEKLLRCPVDLPALDAPSSSVCSAVLSHDRLLCASLPVSQGDCEVRGCCYDPRDRVKPCYFGNTVTAYCMPDGQFSIAISRDVTLPPLILDSVQLASGRSAGCVPVMKNDVFIVYQFPLSACGTTFQVTGDQAIYENELVASRDVKTGSLGSVTRDSTFRLHVRCSYSTTGSFIPLSVQVFTLPPLPAVSQPGPLSLELRVASDGSYTSYYTASDYPVVKTLREPVYVEVKILQRTDPDLVLVLHHCWATPSINPQQELQWPVLVDGCPYAGDNYRTQLVPLSLASGLLFPSHYQRFTFYTFTFVDSTSQEMLSGLVYLHCSASVCHRSVQESCTTTCPARARGKRSAEHPLQDAASHVSSKGPVIFLQDELRWDTLGWGRGLV
;
A
#
# COMPACT_ATOMS: atom_id res chain seq x y z
N MET A 1 -5.04 38.98 -52.17
CA MET A 1 -3.90 38.45 -51.39
C MET A 1 -4.07 36.93 -51.43
N GLY A 2 -3.58 36.24 -52.45
CA GLY A 2 -2.18 36.08 -52.82
C GLY A 2 -1.88 34.57 -52.79
N VAL A 3 -2.47 33.78 -53.71
CA VAL A 3 -1.85 33.26 -54.97
C VAL A 3 -1.17 31.90 -54.69
N ALA A 4 -1.79 30.76 -55.05
CA ALA A 4 -1.77 30.04 -56.36
C ALA A 4 -0.76 28.86 -56.31
N GLY A 5 -0.88 27.73 -57.02
CA GLY A 5 -1.80 27.17 -58.02
C GLY A 5 -1.49 25.65 -58.10
N GLN A 6 -2.42 24.75 -58.48
CA GLN A 6 -2.65 24.27 -59.87
C GLN A 6 -1.36 24.12 -60.70
N SER A 7 -1.05 23.04 -61.44
CA SER A 7 -1.86 22.00 -62.06
C SER A 7 -0.95 20.93 -62.70
N ARG A 8 -1.47 19.70 -62.79
CA ARG A 8 -1.40 18.70 -63.89
C ARG A 8 -0.28 18.76 -64.97
N ALA A 9 0.33 17.58 -65.20
CA ALA A 9 0.28 16.75 -66.45
C ALA A 9 1.63 16.28 -67.04
N VAL A 10 1.75 14.95 -67.14
CA VAL A 10 2.16 14.09 -68.28
C VAL A 10 3.41 14.48 -69.10
N PHE A 11 4.41 13.59 -69.16
CA PHE A 11 4.86 12.85 -70.36
C PHE A 11 6.08 11.98 -70.04
N GLY A 12 6.11 10.74 -70.53
CA GLY A 12 7.26 9.85 -70.44
C GLY A 12 8.23 10.00 -71.60
N ALA A 13 9.48 9.56 -71.40
CA ALA A 13 10.40 9.06 -72.42
C ALA A 13 11.66 8.43 -71.77
N MET A 14 11.71 7.09 -71.71
CA MET A 14 12.75 6.20 -72.30
C MET A 14 13.99 6.93 -72.90
N LEU A 15 15.28 6.65 -72.57
CA LEU A 15 16.05 5.42 -72.84
C LEU A 15 17.57 5.55 -72.48
N PHE A 16 18.21 4.40 -72.12
CA PHE A 16 19.64 3.96 -72.25
C PHE A 16 20.78 4.79 -71.61
N TRP A 17 21.86 4.29 -70.97
CA TRP A 17 22.41 2.97 -70.58
C TRP A 17 23.63 3.23 -69.64
N GLY A 18 23.99 2.32 -68.73
CA GLY A 18 25.33 2.32 -68.12
C GLY A 18 25.48 1.70 -66.73
N PHE A 19 25.70 0.38 -66.69
CA PHE A 19 26.49 -0.40 -65.71
C PHE A 19 26.68 0.13 -64.27
N PHE A 20 26.09 -0.57 -63.28
CA PHE A 20 26.79 -1.34 -62.23
C PHE A 20 25.76 -2.21 -61.48
N GLY A 21 26.17 -3.43 -61.10
CA GLY A 21 25.31 -4.51 -60.58
C GLY A 21 24.67 -4.27 -59.20
N PRO A 22 23.85 -5.22 -58.72
CA PRO A 22 22.84 -4.98 -57.71
C PRO A 22 23.44 -5.00 -56.30
N LEU A 23 23.43 -3.86 -55.62
CA LEU A 23 23.40 -3.85 -54.16
C LEU A 23 21.95 -3.98 -53.73
N VAL A 24 21.49 -5.23 -53.61
CA VAL A 24 20.31 -5.54 -52.79
C VAL A 24 20.75 -5.30 -51.35
N LEU A 25 20.55 -4.07 -50.86
CA LEU A 25 20.50 -3.83 -49.43
C LEU A 25 19.20 -4.47 -48.93
N ALA A 26 19.34 -5.73 -48.49
CA ALA A 26 18.39 -6.33 -47.58
C ALA A 26 18.39 -5.48 -46.31
N VAL A 27 17.49 -4.50 -46.25
CA VAL A 27 17.06 -3.91 -44.99
C VAL A 27 16.30 -5.01 -44.27
N GLY A 28 17.04 -5.82 -43.52
CA GLY A 28 16.45 -6.75 -42.57
C GLY A 28 15.68 -5.92 -41.56
N ALA A 29 14.35 -5.94 -41.67
CA ALA A 29 13.48 -5.47 -40.61
C ALA A 29 13.81 -6.31 -39.37
N TRP A 30 14.46 -5.71 -38.37
CA TRP A 30 14.59 -6.33 -37.06
C TRP A 30 13.19 -6.40 -36.46
N GLY A 31 12.59 -7.58 -36.51
CA GLY A 31 11.39 -7.87 -35.74
C GLY A 31 11.73 -7.74 -34.25
N THR A 32 10.88 -7.05 -33.51
CA THR A 32 10.91 -6.91 -32.05
C THR A 32 10.96 -8.28 -31.38
N VAL A 33 11.97 -8.52 -30.53
CA VAL A 33 12.29 -9.84 -29.94
C VAL A 33 11.11 -10.40 -29.14
N PHE A 34 10.27 -9.51 -28.57
CA PHE A 34 9.13 -9.86 -27.74
C PHE A 34 7.78 -9.88 -28.48
N SER A 35 7.78 -10.05 -29.81
CA SER A 35 6.55 -10.04 -30.63
C SER A 35 6.02 -11.42 -31.03
N ASP A 36 6.70 -12.50 -30.62
CA ASP A 36 6.22 -13.86 -30.86
C ASP A 36 5.10 -14.22 -29.86
N PRO A 37 3.91 -14.65 -30.32
CA PRO A 37 2.82 -15.10 -29.44
C PRO A 37 3.15 -16.36 -28.63
N ASN A 38 4.15 -17.15 -29.01
CA ASN A 38 4.58 -18.36 -28.28
C ASN A 38 5.75 -18.12 -27.31
N LEU A 39 6.10 -16.85 -27.08
CA LEU A 39 7.23 -16.46 -26.24
C LEU A 39 7.04 -16.86 -24.75
N LEU A 40 5.79 -16.84 -24.27
CA LEU A 40 5.44 -17.00 -22.87
C LEU A 40 4.50 -18.20 -22.64
N VAL A 41 4.87 -19.09 -21.72
CA VAL A 41 4.03 -20.19 -21.25
C VAL A 41 3.89 -20.09 -19.73
N CYS A 42 2.65 -20.07 -19.25
CA CYS A 42 2.34 -20.04 -17.82
C CYS A 42 2.17 -21.47 -17.30
N GLY A 43 3.00 -21.86 -16.34
CA GLY A 43 2.89 -23.13 -15.62
C GLY A 43 2.12 -22.98 -14.31
N HIS A 44 2.08 -24.04 -13.50
CA HIS A 44 1.41 -24.01 -12.19
C HIS A 44 2.21 -23.24 -11.12
N GLU A 45 3.53 -23.37 -11.14
CA GLU A 45 4.43 -22.79 -10.12
C GLU A 45 5.46 -21.82 -10.71
N SER A 46 5.55 -21.72 -12.03
CA SER A 46 6.57 -20.93 -12.72
C SER A 46 6.12 -20.44 -14.09
N LEU A 47 6.76 -19.35 -14.52
CA LEU A 47 6.65 -18.75 -15.83
C LEU A 47 7.81 -19.25 -16.70
N GLN A 48 7.51 -19.69 -17.92
CA GLN A 48 8.52 -20.10 -18.89
C GLN A 48 8.56 -19.12 -20.08
N LEU A 49 9.72 -18.51 -20.28
CA LEU A 49 10.02 -17.64 -21.41
C LEU A 49 10.95 -18.38 -22.38
N THR A 50 10.59 -18.43 -23.66
CA THR A 50 11.42 -19.05 -24.71
C THR A 50 11.91 -18.00 -25.69
N LEU A 51 13.22 -17.77 -25.72
CA LEU A 51 13.87 -16.80 -26.60
C LEU A 51 14.35 -17.48 -27.90
N PRO A 52 14.00 -16.95 -29.09
CA PRO A 52 14.30 -17.59 -30.37
C PRO A 52 15.80 -17.62 -30.69
N PRO A 53 16.32 -18.63 -31.42
CA PRO A 53 17.74 -18.71 -31.76
C PRO A 53 18.21 -17.49 -32.56
N GLY A 54 19.40 -16.97 -32.24
CA GLY A 54 20.01 -15.84 -32.96
C GLY A 54 19.60 -14.44 -32.50
N TRP A 55 18.83 -14.32 -31.40
CA TRP A 55 18.48 -13.00 -30.81
C TRP A 55 19.70 -12.19 -30.34
N GLU A 56 20.83 -12.85 -30.03
CA GLU A 56 22.10 -12.22 -29.63
C GLU A 56 22.94 -11.71 -30.81
N GLY A 57 22.41 -11.69 -32.04
CA GLY A 57 23.18 -11.39 -33.25
C GLY A 57 24.02 -10.11 -33.15
N ASN A 58 25.34 -10.23 -33.47
CA ASN A 58 26.40 -9.21 -33.64
C ASN A 58 26.49 -7.97 -32.71
N ALA A 59 25.53 -7.73 -31.82
CA ALA A 59 25.41 -6.55 -30.97
C ALA A 59 25.32 -6.99 -29.51
N SER A 60 26.06 -6.29 -28.66
CA SER A 60 26.24 -6.56 -27.23
C SER A 60 24.99 -6.22 -26.40
N PHE A 61 23.87 -6.88 -26.70
CA PHE A 61 22.65 -6.79 -25.90
C PHE A 61 22.68 -7.78 -24.74
N VAL A 62 22.33 -7.28 -23.57
CA VAL A 62 22.22 -8.03 -22.33
C VAL A 62 20.75 -8.08 -21.95
N LEU A 63 20.21 -9.29 -21.72
CA LEU A 63 18.87 -9.41 -21.15
C LEU A 63 18.93 -8.99 -19.68
N THR A 64 17.98 -8.16 -19.30
CA THR A 64 17.86 -7.60 -17.96
C THR A 64 16.48 -7.95 -17.41
N ILE A 65 16.43 -8.22 -16.11
CA ILE A 65 15.23 -8.49 -15.33
C ILE A 65 15.17 -7.54 -14.15
N TRP A 66 13.97 -7.20 -13.70
CA TRP A 66 13.77 -6.32 -12.55
C TRP A 66 13.26 -7.12 -11.36
N ASP A 67 13.81 -6.84 -10.18
CA ASP A 67 13.26 -7.37 -8.94
C ASP A 67 12.05 -6.54 -8.46
N THR A 68 11.39 -7.03 -7.41
CA THR A 68 10.23 -6.36 -6.80
C THR A 68 10.53 -4.98 -6.20
N GLU A 69 11.80 -4.64 -5.97
CA GLU A 69 12.24 -3.33 -5.49
C GLU A 69 12.54 -2.36 -6.65
N GLY A 70 12.39 -2.83 -7.90
CA GLY A 70 12.62 -2.05 -9.11
C GLY A 70 14.09 -1.98 -9.54
N LYS A 71 14.96 -2.83 -8.99
CA LYS A 71 16.38 -2.88 -9.34
C LYS A 71 16.61 -3.88 -10.47
N ALA A 72 17.40 -3.43 -11.45
CA ALA A 72 17.75 -4.20 -12.64
C ALA A 72 18.91 -5.18 -12.37
N HIS A 73 18.75 -6.43 -12.83
CA HIS A 73 19.74 -7.50 -12.76
C HIS A 73 19.93 -8.13 -14.13
N VAL A 74 21.14 -8.62 -14.42
CA VAL A 74 21.40 -9.35 -15.65
C VAL A 74 20.74 -10.72 -15.58
N LEU A 75 20.03 -11.13 -16.62
CA LEU A 75 19.34 -12.41 -16.68
C LEU A 75 20.37 -13.55 -16.70
N GLN A 76 20.61 -14.14 -15.53
CA GLN A 76 21.54 -15.25 -15.30
C GLN A 76 20.89 -16.29 -14.39
N ASN A 77 21.54 -17.45 -14.28
CA ASN A 77 21.06 -18.52 -13.40
C ASN A 77 21.16 -18.07 -11.94
N ASP A 78 20.04 -18.05 -11.23
CA ASP A 78 19.95 -17.60 -9.84
C ASP A 78 19.00 -18.55 -9.09
N SER A 79 19.59 -19.56 -8.47
CA SER A 79 18.85 -20.60 -7.74
C SER A 79 18.16 -20.08 -6.49
N ASP A 80 18.71 -19.04 -5.85
CA ASP A 80 18.17 -18.50 -4.60
C ASP A 80 16.87 -17.73 -4.87
N CYS A 81 16.78 -17.08 -6.03
CA CYS A 81 15.58 -16.38 -6.50
C CYS A 81 14.73 -17.18 -7.49
N GLY A 82 14.95 -18.50 -7.62
CA GLY A 82 14.10 -19.40 -8.41
C GLY A 82 14.14 -19.15 -9.93
N LEU A 83 15.25 -18.63 -10.45
CA LEU A 83 15.47 -18.32 -11.86
C LEU A 83 16.44 -19.33 -12.48
N LEU A 84 15.97 -20.07 -13.49
CA LEU A 84 16.77 -21.05 -14.20
C LEU A 84 16.89 -20.73 -15.69
N VAL A 85 18.12 -20.62 -16.20
CA VAL A 85 18.38 -20.37 -17.63
C VAL A 85 19.03 -21.60 -18.27
N SER A 86 18.39 -22.15 -19.30
CA SER A 86 18.84 -23.36 -19.98
C SER A 86 18.88 -23.17 -21.51
N GLY A 87 19.91 -23.74 -22.15
CA GLY A 87 20.01 -23.81 -23.60
C GLY A 87 19.28 -25.04 -24.14
N THR A 88 18.59 -24.89 -25.27
CA THR A 88 17.98 -26.03 -25.98
C THR A 88 18.86 -26.49 -27.15
N PRO A 89 18.71 -27.76 -27.61
CA PRO A 89 19.43 -28.27 -28.77
C PRO A 89 19.21 -27.46 -30.06
N ASP A 90 18.05 -26.79 -30.17
CA ASP A 90 17.65 -25.97 -31.32
C ASP A 90 18.26 -24.56 -31.31
N GLY A 91 19.12 -24.25 -30.33
CA GLY A 91 19.78 -22.95 -30.17
C GLY A 91 18.92 -21.87 -29.50
N SER A 92 17.68 -22.19 -29.10
CA SER A 92 16.83 -21.30 -28.29
C SER A 92 17.23 -21.33 -26.81
N ARG A 93 16.99 -20.23 -26.07
CA ARG A 93 17.18 -20.18 -24.61
C ARG A 93 15.84 -20.24 -23.90
N LYS A 94 15.70 -21.14 -22.93
CA LYS A 94 14.56 -21.26 -22.04
C LYS A 94 14.89 -20.67 -20.69
N VAL A 95 14.07 -19.73 -20.24
CA VAL A 95 14.15 -19.10 -18.94
C VAL A 95 12.94 -19.56 -18.13
N LEU A 96 13.17 -20.21 -17.00
CA LEU A 96 12.14 -20.62 -16.05
C LEU A 96 12.24 -19.72 -14.83
N VAL A 97 11.12 -19.13 -14.40
CA VAL A 97 11.09 -18.22 -13.24
C VAL A 97 9.96 -18.64 -12.31
N SER A 98 10.30 -18.97 -11.07
CA SER A 98 9.31 -19.34 -10.06
C SER A 98 8.40 -18.17 -9.70
N TYR A 99 7.10 -18.44 -9.47
CA TYR A 99 6.14 -17.42 -9.02
C TYR A 99 6.42 -16.89 -7.62
N ILE A 100 7.12 -17.68 -6.78
CA ILE A 100 7.61 -17.24 -5.46
C ILE A 100 9.03 -16.64 -5.53
N GLY A 101 9.57 -16.44 -6.74
CA GLY A 101 10.91 -15.89 -6.97
C GLY A 101 10.98 -14.37 -6.84
N CYS A 102 12.19 -13.83 -6.77
CA CYS A 102 12.44 -12.40 -6.51
C CYS A 102 12.07 -11.46 -7.67
N TYR A 103 11.87 -12.03 -8.87
CA TYR A 103 11.69 -11.30 -10.14
C TYR A 103 10.25 -11.33 -10.66
N VAL A 104 9.33 -11.88 -9.87
CA VAL A 104 7.90 -11.96 -10.18
C VAL A 104 7.12 -11.22 -9.09
N PHE A 105 6.13 -10.42 -9.49
CA PHE A 105 5.23 -9.74 -8.57
C PHE A 105 3.77 -9.99 -8.94
N GLU A 106 2.91 -10.06 -7.93
CA GLU A 106 1.49 -10.23 -8.11
C GLU A 106 0.78 -8.87 -8.18
N TRP A 107 -0.01 -8.66 -9.23
CA TRP A 107 -0.84 -7.46 -9.35
C TRP A 107 -2.12 -7.79 -10.14
N ASP A 108 -3.26 -7.37 -9.60
CA ASP A 108 -4.57 -7.51 -10.25
C ASP A 108 -4.88 -8.96 -10.72
N GLY A 109 -4.60 -9.95 -9.85
CA GLY A 109 -4.83 -11.36 -10.16
C GLY A 109 -3.91 -11.94 -11.24
N ASN A 110 -2.76 -11.32 -11.49
CA ASN A 110 -1.75 -11.80 -12.43
C ASN A 110 -0.36 -11.82 -11.79
N TYR A 111 0.41 -12.86 -12.08
CA TYR A 111 1.86 -12.87 -11.94
C TYR A 111 2.48 -12.06 -13.08
N LEU A 112 3.30 -11.08 -12.71
CA LEU A 112 3.94 -10.16 -13.62
C LEU A 112 5.45 -10.30 -13.53
N MET A 113 6.09 -10.31 -14.69
CA MET A 113 7.54 -10.29 -14.80
C MET A 113 7.94 -9.25 -15.83
N LEU A 114 8.94 -8.44 -15.51
CA LEU A 114 9.40 -7.36 -16.35
C LEU A 114 10.79 -7.72 -16.90
N VAL A 115 10.88 -7.81 -18.23
CA VAL A 115 12.10 -8.20 -18.95
C VAL A 115 12.46 -7.12 -19.94
N GLY A 116 13.76 -6.94 -20.18
CA GLY A 116 14.24 -5.90 -21.07
C GLY A 116 15.56 -6.27 -21.74
N LEU A 117 15.86 -5.55 -22.81
CA LEU A 117 17.09 -5.66 -23.58
C LEU A 117 17.91 -4.39 -23.37
N GLU A 118 19.03 -4.52 -22.68
CA GLU A 118 19.97 -3.43 -22.42
C GLU A 118 21.15 -3.53 -23.40
N GLY A 119 21.34 -2.51 -24.23
CA GLY A 119 22.50 -2.37 -25.11
C GLY A 119 23.49 -1.36 -24.54
N THR A 120 24.67 -1.28 -25.16
CA THR A 120 25.63 -0.20 -24.90
C THR A 120 25.62 0.73 -26.09
N ASP A 121 25.43 2.03 -25.87
CA ASP A 121 25.52 3.02 -26.94
C ASP A 121 26.98 3.28 -27.35
N ASP A 122 27.17 4.06 -28.43
CA ASP A 122 28.50 4.42 -28.93
C ASP A 122 29.35 5.22 -27.91
N ALA A 123 28.74 5.72 -26.83
CA ALA A 123 29.39 6.43 -25.73
C ALA A 123 29.75 5.51 -24.54
N GLY A 124 29.46 4.20 -24.64
CA GLY A 124 29.73 3.23 -23.58
C GLY A 124 28.68 3.24 -22.46
N GLN A 125 27.58 3.96 -22.62
CA GLN A 125 26.51 4.06 -21.64
C GLN A 125 25.47 2.98 -21.91
N LYS A 126 24.95 2.37 -20.85
CA LYS A 126 23.92 1.34 -20.97
C LYS A 126 22.58 1.99 -21.31
N VAL A 127 21.94 1.52 -22.37
CA VAL A 127 20.67 2.03 -22.89
C VAL A 127 19.68 0.89 -23.01
N LEU A 128 18.51 1.02 -22.37
CA LEU A 128 17.40 0.09 -22.51
C LEU A 128 16.76 0.27 -23.90
N HIS A 129 16.83 -0.77 -24.73
CA HIS A 129 16.31 -0.76 -26.10
C HIS A 129 14.87 -1.26 -26.21
N GLU A 130 14.52 -2.29 -25.44
CA GLU A 130 13.17 -2.85 -25.45
C GLU A 130 12.81 -3.31 -24.02
N GLU A 131 11.58 -3.06 -23.60
CA GLU A 131 11.03 -3.48 -22.30
C GLU A 131 9.69 -4.16 -22.54
N LYS A 132 9.47 -5.29 -21.88
CA LYS A 132 8.24 -6.07 -21.98
C LYS A 132 7.79 -6.55 -20.61
N LEU A 133 6.55 -6.25 -20.30
CA LEU A 133 5.83 -6.83 -19.17
C LEU A 133 5.17 -8.14 -19.62
N LEU A 134 5.62 -9.25 -19.06
CA LEU A 134 5.03 -10.57 -19.19
C LEU A 134 3.93 -10.74 -18.14
N ARG A 135 2.83 -11.38 -18.52
CA ARG A 135 1.65 -11.57 -17.66
C ARG A 135 1.20 -13.01 -17.69
N CYS A 136 1.09 -13.63 -16.53
CA CYS A 136 0.42 -14.90 -16.32
C CYS A 136 -0.73 -14.70 -15.34
N PRO A 137 -1.94 -15.19 -15.61
CA PRO A 137 -3.00 -15.14 -14.62
C PRO A 137 -2.59 -15.95 -13.38
N VAL A 138 -2.93 -15.46 -12.19
CA VAL A 138 -2.92 -16.29 -10.99
C VAL A 138 -4.08 -17.25 -11.15
N ASP A 139 -3.80 -18.41 -11.75
CA ASP A 139 -4.72 -19.54 -11.66
C ASP A 139 -4.75 -19.89 -10.18
N LEU A 140 -5.79 -19.47 -9.45
CA LEU A 140 -6.08 -20.05 -8.14
C LEU A 140 -6.27 -21.55 -8.40
N PRO A 141 -5.34 -22.42 -7.95
CA PRO A 141 -5.58 -23.84 -8.07
C PRO A 141 -6.77 -24.12 -7.17
N ALA A 142 -7.91 -24.48 -7.75
CA ALA A 142 -9.10 -24.83 -6.98
C ALA A 142 -8.94 -26.13 -6.17
N LEU A 143 -7.73 -26.69 -6.12
CA LEU A 143 -7.42 -28.04 -5.68
C LEU A 143 -6.44 -28.08 -4.51
N ASP A 144 -5.89 -26.94 -4.08
CA ASP A 144 -5.11 -26.88 -2.85
C ASP A 144 -6.04 -26.76 -1.64
N ALA A 145 -5.66 -27.42 -0.55
CA ALA A 145 -6.43 -27.38 0.69
C ALA A 145 -6.60 -25.91 1.16
N PRO A 146 -7.82 -25.45 1.47
CA PRO A 146 -8.04 -24.09 1.94
C PRO A 146 -7.26 -23.81 3.22
N SER A 147 -6.74 -22.59 3.33
CA SER A 147 -5.97 -22.18 4.51
C SER A 147 -6.80 -22.28 5.80
N SER A 148 -6.12 -22.42 6.93
CA SER A 148 -6.79 -22.54 8.24
C SER A 148 -7.75 -21.37 8.55
N SER A 149 -7.46 -20.16 8.07
CA SER A 149 -8.35 -19.00 8.22
C SER A 149 -9.63 -19.12 7.40
N VAL A 150 -9.57 -19.68 6.19
CA VAL A 150 -10.75 -19.93 5.34
C VAL A 150 -11.67 -20.99 5.95
N CYS A 151 -11.10 -22.01 6.59
CA CYS A 151 -11.88 -23.08 7.23
C CYS A 151 -12.49 -22.68 8.58
N SER A 152 -11.72 -21.98 9.42
CA SER A 152 -12.18 -21.55 10.75
C SER A 152 -13.24 -20.45 10.73
N ALA A 153 -13.33 -19.69 9.62
CA ALA A 153 -14.37 -18.68 9.43
C ALA A 153 -15.79 -19.25 9.31
N VAL A 154 -15.96 -20.54 8.97
CA VAL A 154 -17.28 -21.17 8.81
C VAL A 154 -17.75 -21.80 10.11
N LEU A 155 -18.81 -21.26 10.70
CA LEU A 155 -19.43 -21.79 11.91
C LEU A 155 -20.09 -23.15 11.65
N SER A 156 -20.05 -24.05 12.64
CA SER A 156 -20.52 -25.45 12.49
C SER A 156 -21.97 -25.59 12.00
N HIS A 157 -22.85 -24.65 12.32
CA HIS A 157 -24.25 -24.68 11.86
C HIS A 157 -24.41 -24.26 10.39
N ASP A 158 -23.51 -23.42 9.88
CA ASP A 158 -23.53 -22.90 8.50
C ASP A 158 -22.79 -23.81 7.51
N ARG A 159 -22.06 -24.82 8.00
CA ARG A 159 -21.33 -25.77 7.17
C ARG A 159 -22.26 -26.51 6.21
N LEU A 160 -21.94 -26.49 4.93
CA LEU A 160 -22.53 -27.36 3.91
C LEU A 160 -21.55 -28.47 3.52
N LEU A 161 -22.07 -29.67 3.29
CA LEU A 161 -21.27 -30.84 2.90
C LEU A 161 -20.66 -30.62 1.52
N CYS A 162 -19.34 -30.77 1.42
CA CYS A 162 -18.64 -30.69 0.14
C CYS A 162 -18.63 -32.03 -0.61
N ALA A 163 -18.62 -33.15 0.13
CA ALA A 163 -18.58 -34.49 -0.42
C ALA A 163 -19.57 -35.42 0.29
N SER A 164 -20.06 -36.43 -0.42
CA SER A 164 -20.87 -37.50 0.15
C SER A 164 -20.02 -38.39 1.08
N LEU A 165 -20.59 -38.79 2.21
CA LEU A 165 -19.94 -39.69 3.16
C LEU A 165 -20.01 -41.16 2.69
N PRO A 166 -19.01 -42.01 2.99
CA PRO A 166 -17.77 -41.70 3.71
C PRO A 166 -16.71 -41.04 2.82
N VAL A 167 -15.95 -40.09 3.37
CA VAL A 167 -14.86 -39.37 2.67
C VAL A 167 -13.61 -39.33 3.53
N SER A 168 -12.44 -39.58 2.92
CA SER A 168 -11.16 -39.44 3.62
C SER A 168 -10.73 -37.97 3.69
N GLN A 169 -9.78 -37.64 4.56
CA GLN A 169 -9.22 -36.29 4.64
C GLN A 169 -8.59 -35.87 3.30
N GLY A 170 -7.77 -36.74 2.70
CA GLY A 170 -7.13 -36.44 1.42
C GLY A 170 -8.12 -36.23 0.28
N ASP A 171 -9.19 -37.03 0.20
CA ASP A 171 -10.22 -36.87 -0.84
C ASP A 171 -11.06 -35.58 -0.65
N CYS A 172 -11.10 -35.03 0.56
CA CYS A 172 -11.75 -33.76 0.85
C CYS A 172 -10.86 -32.59 0.45
N GLU A 173 -9.58 -32.66 0.84
CA GLU A 173 -8.58 -31.63 0.56
C GLU A 173 -8.32 -31.47 -0.94
N VAL A 174 -8.23 -32.58 -1.68
CA VAL A 174 -8.10 -32.58 -3.15
C VAL A 174 -9.30 -31.91 -3.85
N ARG A 175 -10.45 -31.79 -3.19
CA ARG A 175 -11.62 -31.07 -3.70
C ARG A 175 -11.63 -29.58 -3.33
N GLY A 176 -10.56 -29.07 -2.72
CA GLY A 176 -10.48 -27.69 -2.23
C GLY A 176 -11.41 -27.43 -1.03
N CYS A 177 -11.70 -28.45 -0.24
CA CYS A 177 -12.64 -28.38 0.88
C CYS A 177 -11.96 -28.54 2.24
N CYS A 178 -12.61 -28.03 3.27
CA CYS A 178 -12.13 -28.08 4.65
C CYS A 178 -12.50 -29.40 5.29
N TYR A 179 -11.56 -29.99 6.05
CA TYR A 179 -11.78 -31.22 6.79
C TYR A 179 -11.68 -31.00 8.31
N ASP A 180 -12.69 -31.46 9.06
CA ASP A 180 -12.72 -31.44 10.53
C ASP A 180 -12.97 -32.87 11.06
N PRO A 181 -11.95 -33.55 11.59
CA PRO A 181 -12.08 -34.92 12.09
C PRO A 181 -12.96 -35.02 13.35
N ARG A 182 -13.26 -33.91 14.03
CA ARG A 182 -14.10 -33.89 15.24
C ARG A 182 -15.58 -33.88 14.90
N ASP A 183 -15.94 -33.38 13.72
CA ASP A 183 -17.31 -33.32 13.24
C ASP A 183 -17.68 -34.63 12.53
N ARG A 184 -18.44 -35.49 13.21
CA ARG A 184 -18.87 -36.79 12.64
C ARG A 184 -20.02 -36.68 11.64
N VAL A 185 -20.66 -35.52 11.56
CA VAL A 185 -21.84 -35.31 10.70
C VAL A 185 -21.43 -34.61 9.41
N LYS A 186 -20.55 -33.61 9.51
CA LYS A 186 -20.02 -32.84 8.37
C LYS A 186 -18.49 -32.73 8.43
N PRO A 187 -17.76 -33.86 8.37
CA PRO A 187 -16.29 -33.82 8.44
C PRO A 187 -15.68 -33.12 7.23
N CYS A 188 -16.32 -33.12 6.05
CA CYS A 188 -15.85 -32.43 4.85
C CYS A 188 -16.85 -31.35 4.43
N TYR A 189 -16.44 -30.08 4.48
CA TYR A 189 -17.32 -28.94 4.26
C TYR A 189 -16.67 -27.84 3.40
N PHE A 190 -17.50 -27.00 2.78
CA PHE A 190 -17.02 -25.85 2.00
C PHE A 190 -16.40 -24.78 2.91
N GLY A 191 -15.24 -24.25 2.53
CA GLY A 191 -14.58 -23.15 3.24
C GLY A 191 -15.18 -21.79 2.89
N ASN A 192 -14.81 -20.74 3.62
CA ASN A 192 -15.29 -19.36 3.39
C ASN A 192 -14.68 -18.71 2.13
N THR A 193 -14.89 -19.31 0.96
CA THR A 193 -14.32 -18.90 -0.33
C THR A 193 -15.21 -19.42 -1.48
N VAL A 194 -14.76 -19.28 -2.73
CA VAL A 194 -15.30 -20.02 -3.87
C VAL A 194 -14.60 -21.36 -3.96
N THR A 195 -15.36 -22.45 -3.96
CA THR A 195 -14.87 -23.80 -4.23
C THR A 195 -15.55 -24.32 -5.49
N ALA A 196 -14.78 -24.70 -6.51
CA ALA A 196 -15.34 -25.31 -7.71
C ALA A 196 -14.54 -26.55 -8.10
N TYR A 197 -15.22 -27.61 -8.50
CA TYR A 197 -14.61 -28.84 -9.00
C TYR A 197 -15.43 -29.41 -10.16
N CYS A 198 -14.73 -30.06 -11.08
CA CYS A 198 -15.35 -30.78 -12.17
C CYS A 198 -15.41 -32.27 -11.85
N MET A 199 -16.62 -32.82 -11.79
CA MET A 199 -16.82 -34.21 -11.46
C MET A 199 -16.43 -35.11 -12.65
N PRO A 200 -15.90 -36.33 -12.40
CA PRO A 200 -15.61 -37.30 -13.45
C PRO A 200 -16.82 -37.72 -14.29
N ASP A 201 -18.04 -37.54 -13.77
CA ASP A 201 -19.30 -37.82 -14.47
C ASP A 201 -19.76 -36.68 -15.41
N GLY A 202 -18.94 -35.63 -15.56
CA GLY A 202 -19.18 -34.53 -16.49
C GLY A 202 -20.10 -33.45 -15.91
N GLN A 203 -20.04 -33.19 -14.61
CA GLN A 203 -20.79 -32.12 -13.95
C GLN A 203 -19.87 -31.05 -13.35
N PHE A 204 -20.30 -29.79 -13.40
CA PHE A 204 -19.77 -28.73 -12.55
C PHE A 204 -20.36 -28.83 -11.15
N SER A 205 -19.54 -28.63 -10.13
CA SER A 205 -19.97 -28.33 -8.76
C SER A 205 -19.27 -27.07 -8.28
N ILE A 206 -20.05 -26.03 -7.97
CA ILE A 206 -19.55 -24.69 -7.65
C ILE A 206 -20.25 -24.21 -6.38
N ALA A 207 -19.49 -24.04 -5.30
CA ALA A 207 -19.94 -23.46 -4.05
C ALA A 207 -19.36 -22.05 -3.90
N ILE A 208 -20.20 -21.10 -3.53
CA ILE A 208 -19.83 -19.68 -3.37
C ILE A 208 -20.24 -19.24 -1.97
N SER A 209 -19.28 -18.79 -1.18
CA SER A 209 -19.56 -18.07 0.07
C SER A 209 -20.03 -16.63 -0.22
N ARG A 210 -20.92 -16.11 0.63
CA ARG A 210 -21.30 -14.69 0.60
C ARG A 210 -20.14 -13.75 0.91
N ASP A 211 -19.15 -14.20 1.67
CA ASP A 211 -18.06 -13.34 2.15
C ASP A 211 -16.88 -13.28 1.18
N VAL A 212 -17.04 -13.81 -0.03
CA VAL A 212 -16.05 -13.65 -1.12
C VAL A 212 -15.98 -12.21 -1.64
N THR A 213 -16.93 -11.34 -1.25
CA THR A 213 -16.90 -9.90 -1.53
C THR A 213 -17.11 -9.10 -0.25
N LEU A 214 -16.61 -7.86 -0.25
CA LEU A 214 -16.94 -6.84 0.73
C LEU A 214 -17.57 -5.64 0.02
N PRO A 215 -18.84 -5.26 0.32
CA PRO A 215 -19.77 -5.88 1.28
C PRO A 215 -20.18 -7.33 0.92
N PRO A 216 -20.77 -8.10 1.85
CA PRO A 216 -21.15 -9.50 1.58
C PRO A 216 -22.10 -9.62 0.39
N LEU A 217 -21.89 -10.65 -0.41
CA LEU A 217 -22.67 -10.94 -1.61
C LEU A 217 -24.12 -11.28 -1.25
N ILE A 218 -25.07 -10.75 -2.02
CA ILE A 218 -26.47 -11.15 -1.95
C ILE A 218 -26.61 -12.46 -2.71
N LEU A 219 -26.67 -13.59 -2.00
CA LEU A 219 -26.66 -14.92 -2.62
C LEU A 219 -27.82 -15.14 -3.61
N ASP A 220 -28.96 -14.49 -3.39
CA ASP A 220 -30.12 -14.53 -4.31
C ASP A 220 -29.88 -13.86 -5.66
N SER A 221 -28.88 -12.99 -5.76
CA SER A 221 -28.58 -12.27 -7.00
C SER A 221 -27.66 -13.05 -7.94
N VAL A 222 -27.02 -14.12 -7.44
CA VAL A 222 -26.03 -14.93 -8.17
C VAL A 222 -26.73 -15.88 -9.13
N GLN A 223 -26.37 -15.80 -10.41
CA GLN A 223 -26.96 -16.60 -11.48
C GLN A 223 -25.92 -16.91 -12.58
N LEU A 224 -26.17 -17.94 -13.38
CA LEU A 224 -25.34 -18.20 -14.57
C LEU A 224 -25.58 -17.12 -15.63
N ALA A 225 -24.50 -16.59 -16.21
CA ALA A 225 -24.56 -15.46 -17.16
C ALA A 225 -25.33 -15.82 -18.43
N SER A 226 -25.08 -17.02 -18.98
CA SER A 226 -25.58 -17.47 -20.28
C SER A 226 -26.64 -18.59 -20.18
N GLY A 227 -26.99 -19.05 -18.97
CA GLY A 227 -27.83 -20.23 -18.74
C GLY A 227 -29.12 -19.95 -17.97
N ARG A 228 -30.17 -19.44 -18.63
CA ARG A 228 -31.49 -19.16 -18.01
C ARG A 228 -32.53 -20.27 -18.19
N SER A 229 -32.11 -21.47 -18.59
CA SER A 229 -32.99 -22.62 -18.83
C SER A 229 -33.48 -23.25 -17.51
N ALA A 230 -34.67 -23.86 -17.57
CA ALA A 230 -35.20 -24.66 -16.46
C ALA A 230 -34.21 -25.79 -16.12
N GLY A 231 -33.65 -25.76 -14.91
CA GLY A 231 -32.61 -26.70 -14.45
C GLY A 231 -31.28 -26.05 -14.06
N CYS A 232 -31.09 -24.76 -14.35
CA CYS A 232 -29.88 -24.00 -14.01
C CYS A 232 -30.06 -23.19 -12.72
N VAL A 233 -30.48 -23.86 -11.67
CA VAL A 233 -30.80 -23.28 -10.35
C VAL A 233 -29.88 -23.89 -9.28
N PRO A 234 -29.65 -23.19 -8.15
CA PRO A 234 -28.82 -23.72 -7.09
C PRO A 234 -29.45 -25.00 -6.49
N VAL A 235 -28.61 -26.00 -6.23
CA VAL A 235 -29.01 -27.28 -5.61
C VAL A 235 -29.04 -27.20 -4.09
N MET A 236 -28.23 -26.33 -3.49
CA MET A 236 -28.21 -26.06 -2.05
C MET A 236 -28.01 -24.57 -1.80
N LYS A 237 -28.67 -24.06 -0.75
CA LYS A 237 -28.53 -22.67 -0.30
C LYS A 237 -28.78 -22.59 1.21
N ASN A 238 -27.97 -21.81 1.91
CA ASN A 238 -28.25 -21.31 3.26
C ASN A 238 -27.90 -19.81 3.32
N ASP A 239 -27.78 -19.25 4.52
CA ASP A 239 -27.51 -17.82 4.71
C ASP A 239 -26.05 -17.42 4.39
N VAL A 240 -25.16 -18.40 4.18
CA VAL A 240 -23.72 -18.21 3.97
C VAL A 240 -23.25 -18.70 2.59
N PHE A 241 -23.85 -19.75 2.06
CA PHE A 241 -23.41 -20.44 0.85
C PHE A 241 -24.55 -20.64 -0.15
N ILE A 242 -24.18 -20.58 -1.43
CA ILE A 242 -24.99 -21.05 -2.55
C ILE A 242 -24.18 -22.06 -3.37
N VAL A 243 -24.81 -23.16 -3.75
CA VAL A 243 -24.16 -24.25 -4.50
C VAL A 243 -24.91 -24.52 -5.79
N TYR A 244 -24.18 -24.46 -6.90
CA TYR A 244 -24.63 -24.82 -8.23
C TYR A 244 -24.04 -26.16 -8.64
N GLN A 245 -24.88 -27.06 -9.13
CA GLN A 245 -24.45 -28.32 -9.72
C GLN A 245 -25.22 -28.57 -11.01
N PHE A 246 -24.51 -28.69 -12.14
CA PHE A 246 -25.12 -28.84 -13.45
C PHE A 246 -24.17 -29.54 -14.45
N PRO A 247 -24.69 -30.19 -15.51
CA PRO A 247 -23.86 -30.84 -16.52
C PRO A 247 -22.97 -29.85 -17.28
N LEU A 248 -21.76 -30.29 -17.65
CA LEU A 248 -20.81 -29.52 -18.49
C LEU A 248 -21.39 -29.13 -19.86
N SER A 249 -22.40 -29.84 -20.35
CA SER A 249 -23.07 -29.55 -21.63
C SER A 249 -24.26 -28.60 -21.51
N ALA A 250 -24.56 -28.10 -20.31
CA ALA A 250 -25.76 -27.33 -20.02
C ALA A 250 -25.45 -25.93 -19.48
N CYS A 251 -26.51 -25.18 -19.15
CA CYS A 251 -26.45 -23.88 -18.47
C CYS A 251 -25.55 -22.83 -19.15
N GLY A 252 -25.52 -22.84 -20.48
CA GLY A 252 -24.75 -21.86 -21.26
C GLY A 252 -23.24 -22.08 -21.21
N THR A 253 -22.78 -23.29 -20.86
CA THR A 253 -21.36 -23.65 -20.89
C THR A 253 -20.84 -23.62 -22.31
N THR A 254 -19.70 -22.99 -22.52
CA THR A 254 -18.98 -22.98 -23.79
C THR A 254 -17.99 -24.13 -23.83
N PHE A 255 -17.91 -24.80 -24.99
CA PHE A 255 -17.01 -25.92 -25.21
C PHE A 255 -16.02 -25.59 -26.31
N GLN A 256 -14.73 -25.80 -26.04
CA GLN A 256 -13.66 -25.60 -27.00
C GLN A 256 -12.66 -26.77 -26.92
N VAL A 257 -12.01 -27.06 -28.04
CA VAL A 257 -10.92 -28.06 -28.10
C VAL A 257 -9.66 -27.35 -28.57
N THR A 258 -8.62 -27.41 -27.75
CA THR A 258 -7.32 -26.79 -28.02
C THR A 258 -6.23 -27.84 -27.90
N GLY A 259 -5.69 -28.30 -29.03
CA GLY A 259 -4.74 -29.41 -29.07
C GLY A 259 -5.34 -30.70 -28.52
N ASP A 260 -4.71 -31.28 -27.49
CA ASP A 260 -5.16 -32.49 -26.79
C ASP A 260 -6.06 -32.19 -25.57
N GLN A 261 -6.59 -30.97 -25.45
CA GLN A 261 -7.42 -30.57 -24.32
C GLN A 261 -8.84 -30.20 -24.76
N ALA A 262 -9.81 -30.77 -24.06
CA ALA A 262 -11.22 -30.43 -24.12
C ALA A 262 -11.56 -29.49 -22.97
N ILE A 263 -11.95 -28.24 -23.29
CA ILE A 263 -12.12 -27.15 -22.35
C ILE A 263 -13.61 -26.78 -22.27
N TYR A 264 -14.14 -26.75 -21.05
CA TYR A 264 -15.50 -26.34 -20.72
C TYR A 264 -15.46 -25.11 -19.84
N GLU A 265 -16.15 -24.05 -20.24
CA GLU A 265 -16.13 -22.76 -19.55
C GLU A 265 -17.53 -22.29 -19.23
N ASN A 266 -17.71 -21.76 -18.02
CA ASN A 266 -18.96 -21.14 -17.61
C ASN A 266 -18.70 -19.87 -16.79
N GLU A 267 -19.71 -19.01 -16.70
CA GLU A 267 -19.63 -17.75 -15.97
C GLU A 267 -20.85 -17.58 -15.06
N LEU A 268 -20.62 -17.25 -13.80
CA LEU A 268 -21.62 -16.86 -12.83
C LEU A 268 -21.47 -15.38 -12.48
N VAL A 269 -22.57 -14.65 -12.44
CA VAL A 269 -22.60 -13.21 -12.14
C VAL A 269 -23.62 -12.91 -11.07
N ALA A 270 -23.32 -11.92 -10.23
CA ALA A 270 -24.31 -11.34 -9.34
C ALA A 270 -25.01 -10.16 -10.01
N SER A 271 -26.34 -10.21 -10.06
CA SER A 271 -27.16 -9.05 -10.42
C SER A 271 -27.05 -7.96 -9.34
N ARG A 272 -27.26 -6.70 -9.75
CA ARG A 272 -27.06 -5.51 -8.90
C ARG A 272 -28.25 -4.59 -9.00
N ASP A 273 -28.69 -4.09 -7.85
CA ASP A 273 -29.71 -3.08 -7.74
C ASP A 273 -29.12 -1.69 -7.96
N VAL A 274 -29.15 -1.26 -9.21
CA VAL A 274 -28.77 0.09 -9.61
C VAL A 274 -29.95 1.04 -9.40
N LYS A 275 -29.81 2.00 -8.49
CA LYS A 275 -30.76 3.10 -8.30
C LYS A 275 -30.33 4.29 -9.16
N THR A 276 -31.16 4.65 -10.13
CA THR A 276 -30.91 5.79 -11.03
C THR A 276 -31.62 7.03 -10.52
N GLY A 277 -30.85 8.09 -10.23
CA GLY A 277 -31.33 9.43 -9.96
C GLY A 277 -31.14 10.36 -11.18
N SER A 278 -31.54 11.63 -11.04
CA SER A 278 -31.46 12.62 -12.13
C SER A 278 -30.04 12.97 -12.58
N LEU A 279 -29.04 12.76 -11.72
CA LEU A 279 -27.64 13.13 -11.95
C LEU A 279 -26.70 11.93 -12.04
N GLY A 280 -27.20 10.70 -11.98
CA GLY A 280 -26.37 9.51 -12.04
C GLY A 280 -27.03 8.28 -11.46
N SER A 281 -26.35 7.15 -11.61
CA SER A 281 -26.78 5.85 -11.09
C SER A 281 -25.84 5.38 -10.01
N VAL A 282 -26.39 4.86 -8.91
CA VAL A 282 -25.63 4.35 -7.77
C VAL A 282 -26.04 2.92 -7.47
N THR A 283 -25.10 2.07 -7.10
CA THR A 283 -25.35 0.74 -6.53
C THR A 283 -24.59 0.62 -5.22
N ARG A 284 -25.15 -0.14 -4.28
CA ARG A 284 -24.48 -0.53 -3.03
C ARG A 284 -24.07 -2.00 -3.03
N ASP A 285 -24.41 -2.72 -4.11
CA ASP A 285 -24.22 -4.15 -4.23
C ASP A 285 -22.81 -4.45 -4.75
N SER A 286 -22.29 -5.60 -4.33
CA SER A 286 -20.96 -6.05 -4.69
C SER A 286 -20.84 -6.42 -6.16
N THR A 287 -19.66 -6.17 -6.72
CA THR A 287 -19.30 -6.66 -8.04
C THR A 287 -18.75 -8.07 -7.92
N PHE A 288 -19.44 -9.02 -8.53
CA PHE A 288 -19.02 -10.42 -8.57
C PHE A 288 -19.23 -10.98 -9.98
N ARG A 289 -18.15 -11.53 -10.55
CA ARG A 289 -18.15 -12.32 -11.78
C ARG A 289 -17.18 -13.49 -11.55
N LEU A 290 -17.68 -14.71 -11.62
CA LEU A 290 -16.90 -15.92 -11.46
C LEU A 290 -16.81 -16.63 -12.81
N HIS A 291 -15.60 -16.89 -13.27
CA HIS A 291 -15.33 -17.69 -14.45
C HIS A 291 -14.76 -19.05 -14.03
N VAL A 292 -15.38 -20.13 -14.47
CA VAL A 292 -14.96 -21.49 -14.15
C VAL A 292 -14.56 -22.22 -15.43
N ARG A 293 -13.43 -22.92 -15.40
CA ARG A 293 -12.88 -23.63 -16.56
C ARG A 293 -12.43 -25.04 -16.21
N CYS A 294 -13.09 -26.03 -16.80
CA CYS A 294 -12.67 -27.43 -16.73
C CYS A 294 -11.92 -27.84 -17.98
N SER A 295 -10.71 -28.36 -17.79
CA SER A 295 -9.90 -28.90 -18.88
C SER A 295 -9.76 -30.41 -18.70
N TYR A 296 -10.06 -31.17 -19.74
CA TYR A 296 -9.91 -32.63 -19.78
C TYR A 296 -8.92 -33.01 -20.88
N SER A 297 -8.03 -33.97 -20.64
CA SER A 297 -7.21 -34.52 -21.72
C SER A 297 -8.05 -35.43 -22.63
N THR A 298 -7.89 -35.29 -23.94
CA THR A 298 -8.48 -36.21 -24.93
C THR A 298 -7.81 -37.59 -24.91
N THR A 299 -6.62 -37.72 -24.32
CA THR A 299 -5.83 -38.97 -24.27
C THR A 299 -5.99 -39.76 -22.96
N GLY A 300 -6.92 -39.38 -22.08
CA GLY A 300 -7.32 -40.17 -20.91
C GLY A 300 -6.61 -39.83 -19.59
N SER A 301 -5.84 -38.75 -19.53
CA SER A 301 -5.27 -38.22 -18.28
C SER A 301 -6.10 -37.07 -17.71
N PHE A 302 -6.43 -37.13 -16.42
CA PHE A 302 -7.15 -36.05 -15.72
C PHE A 302 -6.24 -34.82 -15.62
N ILE A 303 -6.69 -33.66 -16.14
CA ILE A 303 -5.99 -32.37 -16.02
C ILE A 303 -6.72 -31.56 -14.94
N PRO A 304 -6.01 -30.89 -14.02
CA PRO A 304 -6.64 -30.08 -12.98
C PRO A 304 -7.46 -28.91 -13.56
N LEU A 305 -8.55 -28.59 -12.86
CA LEU A 305 -9.46 -27.46 -13.11
C LEU A 305 -8.75 -26.10 -12.91
N SER A 306 -9.04 -25.10 -13.74
CA SER A 306 -8.70 -23.69 -13.48
C SER A 306 -9.96 -22.89 -13.12
N VAL A 307 -9.92 -22.13 -12.04
CA VAL A 307 -11.04 -21.30 -11.56
C VAL A 307 -10.56 -19.87 -11.40
N GLN A 308 -11.23 -18.94 -12.07
CA GLN A 308 -10.86 -17.53 -12.06
C GLN A 308 -12.01 -16.69 -11.48
N VAL A 309 -11.79 -16.10 -10.31
CA VAL A 309 -12.77 -15.22 -9.66
C VAL A 309 -12.44 -13.77 -9.98
N PHE A 310 -13.34 -13.08 -10.67
CA PHE A 310 -13.20 -11.65 -10.97
C PHE A 310 -14.07 -10.82 -10.01
N THR A 311 -13.43 -10.24 -9.00
CA THR A 311 -14.01 -9.19 -8.15
C THR A 311 -13.39 -7.85 -8.51
N LEU A 312 -14.05 -6.73 -8.18
CA LEU A 312 -13.35 -5.45 -8.21
C LEU A 312 -12.22 -5.48 -7.17
N PRO A 313 -11.03 -4.95 -7.48
CA PRO A 313 -9.99 -4.81 -6.48
C PRO A 313 -10.52 -3.95 -5.33
N PRO A 314 -10.21 -4.29 -4.06
CA PRO A 314 -10.57 -3.44 -2.94
C PRO A 314 -10.02 -2.03 -3.19
N LEU A 315 -10.80 -1.01 -2.86
CA LEU A 315 -10.33 0.37 -2.97
C LEU A 315 -9.03 0.49 -2.18
N PRO A 316 -7.97 1.09 -2.78
CA PRO A 316 -6.70 1.22 -2.09
C PRO A 316 -6.92 1.98 -0.78
N ALA A 317 -6.39 1.45 0.32
CA ALA A 317 -6.39 2.13 1.59
C ALA A 317 -5.64 3.46 1.42
N VAL A 318 -6.36 4.57 1.50
CA VAL A 318 -5.76 5.90 1.39
C VAL A 318 -5.12 6.24 2.73
N SER A 319 -3.91 5.75 2.97
CA SER A 319 -3.03 6.28 4.00
C SER A 319 -1.71 6.66 3.34
N GLN A 320 -1.53 7.96 3.09
CA GLN A 320 -0.23 8.50 2.70
C GLN A 320 0.47 9.05 3.95
N PRO A 321 1.76 8.74 4.16
CA PRO A 321 2.60 9.45 5.12
C PRO A 321 2.55 10.95 4.80
N GLY A 322 1.95 11.73 5.69
CA GLY A 322 1.86 13.19 5.55
C GLY A 322 2.68 13.87 6.65
N PRO A 323 3.17 15.10 6.42
CA PRO A 323 3.95 15.83 7.42
C PRO A 323 3.13 16.03 8.70
N LEU A 324 3.76 15.74 9.84
CA LEU A 324 3.17 15.97 11.14
C LEU A 324 3.06 17.48 11.39
N SER A 325 1.83 18.00 11.44
CA SER A 325 1.58 19.41 11.74
C SER A 325 1.40 19.59 13.25
N LEU A 326 2.26 20.38 13.87
CA LEU A 326 2.27 20.67 15.30
C LEU A 326 2.00 22.15 15.55
N GLU A 327 1.45 22.47 16.71
CA GLU A 327 1.28 23.85 17.15
C GLU A 327 1.67 24.01 18.61
N LEU A 328 2.53 24.99 18.90
CA LEU A 328 2.87 25.42 20.26
C LEU A 328 2.13 26.72 20.58
N ARG A 329 1.37 26.70 21.68
CA ARG A 329 0.58 27.84 22.17
C ARG A 329 0.92 28.14 23.62
N VAL A 330 0.86 29.42 23.97
CA VAL A 330 0.98 29.87 25.35
C VAL A 330 -0.43 30.19 25.86
N ALA A 331 -0.82 29.53 26.96
CA ALA A 331 -2.09 29.79 27.64
C ALA A 331 -1.98 31.05 28.52
N SER A 332 -3.09 31.78 28.65
CA SER A 332 -3.13 32.99 29.47
C SER A 332 -3.14 32.69 30.97
N ASP A 333 -3.60 31.49 31.35
CA ASP A 333 -3.77 31.04 32.72
C ASP A 333 -3.45 29.54 32.89
N GLY A 334 -3.40 29.08 34.15
CA GLY A 334 -3.11 27.69 34.47
C GLY A 334 -4.27 26.71 34.21
N SER A 335 -5.44 27.21 33.78
CA SER A 335 -6.57 26.37 33.42
C SER A 335 -6.49 25.85 31.98
N TYR A 336 -5.64 26.44 31.14
CA TYR A 336 -5.49 26.11 29.72
C TYR A 336 -6.84 26.18 28.96
N THR A 337 -7.64 27.19 29.29
CA THR A 337 -8.93 27.44 28.64
C THR A 337 -8.86 28.56 27.59
N SER A 338 -7.94 29.51 27.77
CA SER A 338 -7.68 30.61 26.84
C SER A 338 -6.20 30.73 26.50
N TYR A 339 -5.91 31.18 25.27
CA TYR A 339 -4.56 31.20 24.69
C TYR A 339 -4.28 32.53 24.03
N TYR A 340 -3.01 32.96 24.09
CA TYR A 340 -2.56 34.14 23.37
C TYR A 340 -2.56 33.90 21.86
N THR A 341 -3.00 34.92 21.13
CA THR A 341 -3.05 34.95 19.66
C THR A 341 -1.88 35.77 19.11
N ALA A 342 -1.69 35.75 17.79
CA ALA A 342 -0.59 36.48 17.15
C ALA A 342 -0.59 37.99 17.44
N SER A 343 -1.76 38.59 17.67
CA SER A 343 -1.90 40.02 18.01
C SER A 343 -1.56 40.35 19.47
N ASP A 344 -1.49 39.34 20.35
CA ASP A 344 -1.24 39.54 21.78
C ASP A 344 0.26 39.50 22.12
N TYR A 345 1.10 39.12 21.15
CA TYR A 345 2.54 39.09 21.30
C TYR A 345 3.16 40.48 21.05
N PRO A 346 4.20 40.88 21.80
CA PRO A 346 4.90 40.09 22.82
C PRO A 346 4.16 40.03 24.16
N VAL A 347 4.12 38.84 24.77
CA VAL A 347 3.49 38.64 26.09
C VAL A 347 4.46 39.08 27.17
N VAL A 348 4.08 40.01 28.04
CA VAL A 348 4.95 40.50 29.12
C VAL A 348 4.71 39.69 30.41
N LYS A 349 5.80 39.24 31.04
CA LYS A 349 5.82 38.51 32.31
C LYS A 349 6.95 39.01 33.20
N THR A 350 6.76 39.00 34.51
CA THR A 350 7.85 39.31 35.45
C THR A 350 8.65 38.05 35.78
N LEU A 351 9.89 38.20 36.24
CA LEU A 351 10.75 37.08 36.63
C LEU A 351 10.08 36.21 37.70
N ARG A 352 10.22 34.87 37.56
CA ARG A 352 9.58 33.83 38.39
C ARG A 352 8.06 33.69 38.21
N GLU A 353 7.42 34.43 37.33
CA GLU A 353 6.04 34.13 36.95
C GLU A 353 5.94 32.83 36.14
N PRO A 354 4.82 32.09 36.25
CA PRO A 354 4.59 30.90 35.44
C PRO A 354 4.21 31.25 34.00
N VAL A 355 4.72 30.46 33.07
CA VAL A 355 4.32 30.43 31.65
C VAL A 355 3.72 29.07 31.34
N TYR A 356 2.47 29.08 30.91
CA TYR A 356 1.67 27.88 30.63
C TYR A 356 1.76 27.53 29.15
N VAL A 357 2.38 26.40 28.82
CA VAL A 357 2.64 25.98 27.43
C VAL A 357 1.84 24.74 27.09
N GLU A 358 1.25 24.75 25.90
CA GLU A 358 0.60 23.60 25.28
C GLU A 358 1.18 23.34 23.89
N VAL A 359 1.53 22.08 23.63
CA VAL A 359 1.83 21.60 22.28
C VAL A 359 0.74 20.63 21.87
N LYS A 360 0.27 20.73 20.62
CA LYS A 360 -0.77 19.85 20.09
C LYS A 360 -0.55 19.42 18.64
N ILE A 361 -1.10 18.26 18.31
CA ILE A 361 -1.21 17.77 16.93
C ILE A 361 -2.35 18.52 16.22
N LEU A 362 -2.12 18.92 14.97
CA LEU A 362 -3.12 19.52 14.10
C LEU A 362 -3.63 18.51 13.07
N GLN A 363 -4.90 18.68 12.68
CA GLN A 363 -5.51 17.99 11.53
C GLN A 363 -5.46 16.45 11.60
N ARG A 364 -5.54 15.89 12.81
CA ARG A 364 -5.60 14.43 13.06
C ARG A 364 -6.71 14.12 14.06
N THR A 365 -7.38 13.00 13.85
CA THR A 365 -8.55 12.52 14.64
C THR A 365 -8.40 11.08 15.11
N ASP A 366 -7.21 10.50 14.95
CA ASP A 366 -6.92 9.12 15.33
C ASP A 366 -6.66 9.03 16.85
N PRO A 367 -7.49 8.30 17.62
CA PRO A 367 -7.38 8.22 19.07
C PRO A 367 -6.13 7.46 19.56
N ASP A 368 -5.50 6.65 18.70
CA ASP A 368 -4.34 5.84 19.06
C ASP A 368 -3.01 6.59 18.91
N LEU A 369 -3.05 7.79 18.33
CA LEU A 369 -1.90 8.68 18.27
C LEU A 369 -1.63 9.35 19.63
N VAL A 370 -0.35 9.37 20.01
CA VAL A 370 0.17 9.99 21.22
C VAL A 370 1.27 10.97 20.85
N LEU A 371 1.10 12.23 21.24
CA LEU A 371 2.14 13.25 21.12
C LEU A 371 3.24 13.00 22.16
N VAL A 372 4.49 12.94 21.71
CA VAL A 372 5.67 12.78 22.57
C VAL A 372 6.59 13.99 22.38
N LEU A 373 6.82 14.74 23.46
CA LEU A 373 7.81 15.82 23.47
C LEU A 373 9.19 15.27 23.84
N HIS A 374 10.21 15.61 23.06
CA HIS A 374 11.59 15.20 23.31
C HIS A 374 12.37 16.33 23.97
N HIS A 375 12.70 17.38 23.23
CA HIS A 375 13.48 18.50 23.74
C HIS A 375 12.65 19.77 23.65
N CYS A 376 12.58 20.55 24.72
CA CYS A 376 12.05 21.90 24.67
C CYS A 376 13.07 22.87 25.25
N TRP A 377 13.27 23.99 24.58
CA TRP A 377 14.27 24.97 24.95
C TRP A 377 13.81 26.38 24.60
N ALA A 378 14.47 27.36 25.17
CA ALA A 378 14.25 28.77 24.89
C ALA A 378 15.51 29.44 24.36
N THR A 379 15.32 30.46 23.53
CA THR A 379 16.37 31.25 22.89
C THR A 379 15.98 32.74 22.93
N PRO A 380 16.97 33.66 22.85
CA PRO A 380 16.69 35.10 22.80
C PRO A 380 16.29 35.61 21.41
N SER A 381 16.25 34.74 20.39
CA SER A 381 15.78 35.06 19.04
C SER A 381 14.90 33.96 18.47
N ILE A 382 14.20 34.25 17.37
CA ILE A 382 13.36 33.29 16.67
C ILE A 382 14.12 32.07 16.12
N ASN A 383 15.45 32.14 16.03
CA ASN A 383 16.28 31.05 15.53
C ASN A 383 16.41 29.94 16.60
N PRO A 384 15.86 28.74 16.37
CA PRO A 384 15.96 27.63 17.33
C PRO A 384 17.39 27.09 17.49
N GLN A 385 18.29 27.39 16.54
CA GLN A 385 19.68 26.90 16.51
C GLN A 385 20.69 27.89 17.09
N GLN A 386 20.23 28.95 17.77
CA GLN A 386 21.13 29.92 18.40
C GLN A 386 22.00 29.25 19.48
N GLU A 387 23.28 29.61 19.61
CA GLU A 387 24.18 28.98 20.61
C GLU A 387 23.70 29.18 22.06
N LEU A 388 23.16 30.37 22.38
CA LEU A 388 22.61 30.67 23.69
C LEU A 388 21.20 30.07 23.82
N GLN A 389 21.10 28.94 24.51
CA GLN A 389 19.84 28.22 24.75
C GLN A 389 19.65 27.89 26.22
N TRP A 390 18.39 27.86 26.67
CA TRP A 390 18.03 27.36 27.99
C TRP A 390 17.13 26.12 27.86
N PRO A 391 17.57 24.93 28.34
CA PRO A 391 16.76 23.72 28.27
C PRO A 391 15.61 23.75 29.29
N VAL A 392 14.38 23.51 28.82
CA VAL A 392 13.16 23.43 29.63
C VAL A 392 12.76 21.97 29.85
N LEU A 393 12.80 21.17 28.79
CA LEU A 393 12.60 19.71 28.81
C LEU A 393 13.75 19.01 28.05
N VAL A 394 14.24 17.90 28.61
CA VAL A 394 15.25 17.02 28.00
C VAL A 394 14.69 15.59 28.03
N ASP A 395 14.62 14.94 26.87
CA ASP A 395 13.97 13.63 26.67
C ASP A 395 12.58 13.53 27.31
N GLY A 396 11.79 14.60 27.19
CA GLY A 396 10.44 14.75 27.73
C GLY A 396 10.38 14.98 29.25
N CYS A 397 11.52 15.13 29.92
CA CYS A 397 11.62 15.32 31.36
C CYS A 397 12.05 16.74 31.75
N PRO A 398 11.57 17.29 32.88
CA PRO A 398 12.01 18.58 33.40
C PRO A 398 13.54 18.65 33.57
N TYR A 399 14.15 19.75 33.09
CA TYR A 399 15.59 19.93 33.21
C TYR A 399 16.03 19.97 34.68
N ALA A 400 16.91 19.03 35.06
CA ALA A 400 17.31 18.86 36.46
C ALA A 400 18.21 19.98 36.99
N GLY A 401 18.85 20.75 36.10
CA GLY A 401 19.73 21.86 36.42
C GLY A 401 19.00 23.18 36.69
N ASP A 402 17.68 23.23 36.52
CA ASP A 402 16.87 24.40 36.88
C ASP A 402 16.45 24.34 38.37
N ASN A 403 16.62 25.45 39.07
CA ASN A 403 16.15 25.64 40.44
C ASN A 403 14.62 25.79 40.50
N TYR A 404 13.99 26.30 39.43
CA TYR A 404 12.55 26.45 39.26
C TYR A 404 12.04 25.43 38.24
N ARG A 405 12.06 24.16 38.63
CA ARG A 405 11.78 23.04 37.74
C ARG A 405 10.43 23.16 37.03
N THR A 406 10.46 22.86 35.72
CA THR A 406 9.28 22.69 34.89
C THR A 406 8.33 21.65 35.48
N GLN A 407 7.03 21.95 35.47
CA GLN A 407 5.97 21.06 35.91
C GLN A 407 5.20 20.54 34.69
N LEU A 408 5.21 19.22 34.50
CA LEU A 408 4.34 18.56 33.51
C LEU A 408 2.91 18.52 34.03
N VAL A 409 1.94 18.82 33.17
CA VAL A 409 0.51 18.80 33.51
C VAL A 409 -0.11 17.51 32.97
N PRO A 410 -0.60 16.60 33.83
CA PRO A 410 -1.21 15.37 33.38
C PRO A 410 -2.53 15.66 32.67
N LEU A 411 -2.73 15.02 31.52
CA LEU A 411 -3.94 15.13 30.72
C LEU A 411 -4.76 13.85 30.84
N SER A 412 -6.06 14.00 31.06
CA SER A 412 -6.98 12.86 31.17
C SER A 412 -8.29 13.16 30.43
N LEU A 413 -9.15 12.15 30.29
CA LEU A 413 -10.48 12.33 29.70
C LEU A 413 -11.34 13.35 30.49
N ALA A 414 -11.03 13.59 31.77
CA ALA A 414 -11.69 14.61 32.58
C ALA A 414 -11.35 16.05 32.17
N SER A 415 -10.35 16.24 31.28
CA SER A 415 -9.96 17.55 30.75
C SER A 415 -10.90 18.10 29.67
N GLY A 416 -11.95 17.35 29.27
CA GLY A 416 -12.95 17.79 28.29
C GLY A 416 -12.46 17.82 26.83
N LEU A 417 -11.27 17.27 26.56
CA LEU A 417 -10.69 17.17 25.22
C LEU A 417 -11.11 15.86 24.55
N LEU A 418 -11.48 15.92 23.27
CA LEU A 418 -11.85 14.73 22.47
C LEU A 418 -10.71 13.70 22.37
N PHE A 419 -9.47 14.19 22.20
CA PHE A 419 -8.27 13.36 22.08
C PHE A 419 -7.17 13.86 23.03
N PRO A 420 -7.20 13.53 24.34
CA PRO A 420 -6.22 14.03 25.30
C PRO A 420 -4.77 13.67 24.95
N SER A 421 -4.56 12.53 24.28
CA SER A 421 -3.25 12.06 23.84
C SER A 421 -2.60 12.93 22.75
N HIS A 422 -3.36 13.81 22.09
CA HIS A 422 -2.83 14.73 21.07
C HIS A 422 -2.19 15.99 21.65
N TYR A 423 -2.23 16.15 22.97
CA TYR A 423 -1.80 17.36 23.66
C TYR A 423 -0.73 17.01 24.69
N GLN A 424 0.22 17.92 24.89
CA GLN A 424 1.14 17.89 26.02
C GLN A 424 1.19 19.29 26.62
N ARG A 425 1.02 19.36 27.94
CA ARG A 425 1.01 20.62 28.70
C ARG A 425 2.11 20.63 29.74
N PHE A 426 2.76 21.77 29.88
CA PHE A 426 3.73 22.01 30.94
C PHE A 426 3.75 23.47 31.36
N THR A 427 4.28 23.73 32.55
CA THR A 427 4.48 25.06 33.11
C THR A 427 5.95 25.22 33.46
N PHE A 428 6.57 26.29 32.99
CA PHE A 428 7.92 26.69 33.40
C PHE A 428 7.90 28.11 33.95
N TYR A 429 8.97 28.50 34.65
CA TYR A 429 9.05 29.80 35.29
C TYR A 429 9.97 30.72 34.49
N THR A 430 9.59 31.99 34.38
CA THR A 430 10.35 32.99 33.64
C THR A 430 11.75 33.20 34.23
N PHE A 431 12.71 33.45 33.35
CA PHE A 431 14.14 33.62 33.67
C PHE A 431 14.71 34.77 32.83
N THR A 432 16.02 35.01 32.87
CA THR A 432 16.68 35.93 31.93
C THR A 432 17.93 35.29 31.36
N PHE A 433 18.27 35.61 30.13
CA PHE A 433 19.59 35.32 29.61
C PHE A 433 20.58 36.36 30.15
N VAL A 434 21.81 35.91 30.42
CA VAL A 434 22.91 36.75 30.91
C VAL A 434 24.07 36.55 29.96
N ASP A 435 24.70 37.64 29.54
CA ASP A 435 25.89 37.58 28.72
C ASP A 435 27.06 37.01 29.54
N SER A 436 27.75 36.01 29.00
CA SER A 436 28.82 35.32 29.73
C SER A 436 30.04 36.23 29.97
N THR A 437 30.25 37.25 29.14
CA THR A 437 31.41 38.14 29.19
C THR A 437 31.15 39.42 29.98
N SER A 438 30.00 40.08 29.78
CA SER A 438 29.67 41.33 30.47
C SER A 438 28.88 41.13 31.77
N GLN A 439 28.33 39.92 32.01
CA GLN A 439 27.39 39.63 33.10
C GLN A 439 26.12 40.51 33.07
N GLU A 440 25.86 41.19 31.96
CA GLU A 440 24.67 42.00 31.76
C GLU A 440 23.50 41.13 31.32
N MET A 441 22.29 41.53 31.73
CA MET A 441 21.06 40.82 31.35
C MET A 441 20.77 41.12 29.87
N LEU A 442 20.76 40.08 29.05
CA LEU A 442 20.40 40.17 27.64
C LEU A 442 18.88 40.41 27.56
N SER A 443 18.48 41.48 26.87
CA SER A 443 17.11 42.02 26.87
C SER A 443 16.01 40.99 26.58
N GLY A 444 14.87 41.19 27.23
CA GLY A 444 13.94 40.14 27.69
C GLY A 444 13.09 39.36 26.69
N LEU A 445 13.34 39.37 25.37
CA LEU A 445 12.56 38.55 24.43
C LEU A 445 12.98 37.08 24.48
N VAL A 446 12.04 36.18 24.75
CA VAL A 446 12.30 34.73 24.79
C VAL A 446 11.34 34.00 23.86
N TYR A 447 11.92 33.24 22.93
CA TYR A 447 11.20 32.32 22.05
C TYR A 447 11.27 30.91 22.61
N LEU A 448 10.19 30.14 22.44
CA LEU A 448 10.10 28.76 22.88
C LEU A 448 10.08 27.82 21.69
N HIS A 449 10.83 26.75 21.81
CA HIS A 449 11.00 25.73 20.78
C HIS A 449 10.83 24.35 21.40
N CYS A 450 10.21 23.43 20.66
CA CYS A 450 10.11 22.03 21.04
C CYS A 450 10.36 21.13 19.82
N SER A 451 11.01 19.99 20.06
CA SER A 451 11.03 18.84 19.16
C SER A 451 10.05 17.78 19.67
N ALA A 452 9.29 17.21 18.75
CA ALA A 452 8.26 16.25 19.08
C ALA A 452 8.08 15.19 18.00
N SER A 453 7.58 14.03 18.40
CA SER A 453 7.14 12.96 17.49
C SER A 453 5.75 12.47 17.88
N VAL A 454 5.18 11.63 17.03
CA VAL A 454 3.94 10.92 17.34
C VAL A 454 4.23 9.44 17.42
N CYS A 455 3.74 8.83 18.50
CA CYS A 455 3.78 7.40 18.74
C CYS A 455 2.38 6.82 18.55
N HIS A 456 2.28 5.65 17.91
CA HIS A 456 1.02 4.93 17.77
C HIS A 456 0.92 3.91 18.90
N ARG A 457 -0.18 3.94 19.68
CA ARG A 457 -0.42 2.95 20.73
C ARG A 457 -0.54 1.57 20.10
N SER A 458 0.48 0.75 20.27
CA SER A 458 0.48 -0.66 19.87
C SER A 458 0.96 -1.52 21.05
N VAL A 459 0.67 -2.82 21.00
CA VAL A 459 1.09 -3.77 22.04
C VAL A 459 2.62 -3.86 22.16
N GLN A 460 3.36 -3.44 21.14
CA GLN A 460 4.80 -3.59 21.03
C GLN A 460 5.60 -2.33 21.45
N GLU A 461 4.98 -1.13 21.41
CA GLU A 461 5.63 0.14 21.75
C GLU A 461 4.86 0.91 22.83
N SER A 462 5.44 1.04 24.03
CA SER A 462 4.91 1.88 25.09
C SER A 462 5.25 3.36 24.84
N CYS A 463 4.26 4.16 24.45
CA CYS A 463 4.40 5.61 24.24
C CYS A 463 4.55 6.42 25.56
N THR A 464 5.31 5.93 26.54
CA THR A 464 5.43 6.51 27.88
C THR A 464 6.84 7.03 28.16
N THR A 465 6.95 8.34 28.40
CA THR A 465 8.18 8.96 28.89
C THR A 465 8.31 8.72 30.40
N THR A 466 9.35 8.00 30.82
CA THR A 466 9.63 7.74 32.24
C THR A 466 10.81 8.58 32.70
N CYS A 467 10.57 9.54 33.59
CA CYS A 467 11.63 10.38 34.13
C CYS A 467 12.33 9.72 35.32
N PRO A 468 13.66 9.51 35.29
CA PRO A 468 14.39 8.90 36.40
C PRO A 468 14.38 9.81 37.63
N ALA A 469 14.07 9.24 38.80
CA ALA A 469 13.85 10.00 40.04
C ALA A 469 15.10 10.68 40.64
N ARG A 470 16.32 10.40 40.13
CA ARG A 470 17.60 11.05 40.49
C ARG A 470 18.71 10.57 39.55
N ALA A 471 19.37 11.48 38.82
CA ALA A 471 20.61 11.17 38.10
C ALA A 471 21.74 12.07 38.64
N ARG A 472 22.77 11.43 39.22
CA ARG A 472 24.10 12.02 39.40
C ARG A 472 24.59 12.49 38.03
N GLY A 473 25.08 13.73 37.96
CA GLY A 473 25.49 14.39 36.73
C GLY A 473 26.38 13.50 35.85
N LYS A 474 25.88 13.15 34.67
CA LYS A 474 26.72 12.85 33.51
C LYS A 474 26.75 14.11 32.66
N ARG A 475 27.97 14.50 32.27
CA ARG A 475 28.25 15.63 31.38
C ARG A 475 27.41 15.52 30.11
N SER A 476 26.98 16.67 29.61
CA SER A 476 26.30 16.87 28.33
C SER A 476 26.96 15.99 27.27
N ALA A 477 26.29 14.90 26.89
CA ALA A 477 26.63 14.17 25.70
C ALA A 477 25.97 14.96 24.55
N GLU A 478 26.78 15.45 23.62
CA GLU A 478 26.28 15.83 22.30
C GLU A 478 25.52 14.62 21.74
N HIS A 479 24.20 14.72 21.71
CA HIS A 479 23.35 13.68 21.16
C HIS A 479 22.92 14.09 19.74
N PRO A 480 23.14 13.24 18.73
CA PRO A 480 22.65 13.48 17.39
C PRO A 480 21.13 13.59 17.44
N LEU A 481 20.60 14.68 16.87
CA LEU A 481 19.18 14.83 16.56
C LEU A 481 18.72 13.58 15.79
N GLN A 482 17.82 12.80 16.37
CA GLN A 482 17.16 11.72 15.64
C GLN A 482 16.37 12.36 14.49
N ASP A 483 16.72 11.98 13.26
CA ASP A 483 16.26 12.52 11.95
C ASP A 483 14.73 12.46 11.71
N ALA A 484 13.91 12.04 12.69
CA ALA A 484 12.45 11.89 12.57
C ALA A 484 11.63 12.84 13.46
N ALA A 485 12.26 13.70 14.27
CA ALA A 485 11.54 14.63 15.14
C ALA A 485 11.08 15.90 14.39
N SER A 486 9.80 16.26 14.54
CA SER A 486 9.26 17.52 14.01
C SER A 486 9.51 18.68 14.99
N HIS A 487 9.84 19.85 14.46
CA HIS A 487 10.13 21.05 15.24
C HIS A 487 8.96 22.03 15.25
N VAL A 488 8.69 22.64 16.40
CA VAL A 488 7.63 23.64 16.57
C VAL A 488 8.09 24.78 17.48
N SER A 489 7.71 26.02 17.13
CA SER A 489 8.08 27.23 17.87
C SER A 489 6.83 27.99 18.33
N SER A 490 6.96 28.81 19.37
CA SER A 490 5.91 29.74 19.78
C SER A 490 5.58 30.75 18.66
N LYS A 491 4.31 31.19 18.61
CA LYS A 491 3.86 32.19 17.63
C LYS A 491 4.51 33.57 17.78
N GLY A 492 5.03 33.86 18.96
CA GLY A 492 5.76 35.09 19.26
C GLY A 492 6.56 34.98 20.55
N PRO A 493 7.33 36.02 20.89
CA PRO A 493 8.21 36.03 22.05
C PRO A 493 7.48 36.41 23.35
N VAL A 494 7.96 35.88 24.47
CA VAL A 494 7.56 36.31 25.82
C VAL A 494 8.63 37.25 26.36
N ILE A 495 8.24 38.44 26.82
CA ILE A 495 9.12 39.40 27.46
C ILE A 495 9.23 39.09 28.95
N PHE A 496 10.44 38.89 29.45
CA PHE A 496 10.72 38.71 30.87
C PHE A 496 11.29 40.00 31.48
N LEU A 497 10.54 40.64 32.37
CA LEU A 497 10.92 41.88 33.05
C LEU A 497 11.33 41.62 34.51
N GLN A 498 12.27 42.41 35.00
CA GLN A 498 12.56 42.49 36.42
C GLN A 498 11.46 43.31 37.11
N ASP A 499 11.13 42.97 38.36
CA ASP A 499 9.92 43.41 39.08
C ASP A 499 9.85 44.93 39.40
N GLU A 500 10.77 45.75 38.89
CA GLU A 500 10.73 47.20 39.00
C GLU A 500 10.29 47.85 37.69
N LEU A 501 8.98 48.09 37.55
CA LEU A 501 8.33 49.24 36.87
C LEU A 501 6.87 48.88 36.50
N ARG A 502 6.01 48.68 37.49
CA ARG A 502 4.55 48.64 37.27
C ARG A 502 3.87 50.01 37.47
N TRP A 503 4.61 51.12 37.63
CA TRP A 503 4.00 52.43 37.95
C TRP A 503 3.91 53.53 36.89
N ASP A 504 4.53 53.45 35.72
CA ASP A 504 4.56 54.62 34.82
C ASP A 504 3.75 54.53 33.52
N THR A 505 2.69 53.72 33.46
CA THR A 505 1.79 53.71 32.27
C THR A 505 0.30 53.95 32.55
N LEU A 506 -0.10 54.27 33.79
CA LEU A 506 -1.49 54.61 34.13
C LEU A 506 -1.74 56.09 34.42
N GLY A 507 -0.78 56.97 34.12
CA GLY A 507 -0.80 58.35 34.62
C GLY A 507 -0.52 59.45 33.59
N TRP A 508 -1.10 59.44 32.38
CA TRP A 508 -1.47 60.68 31.69
C TRP A 508 -2.43 60.44 30.52
N GLY A 509 -3.71 60.69 30.77
CA GLY A 509 -4.77 60.60 29.77
C GLY A 509 -6.17 60.88 30.33
N ARG A 510 -6.39 62.13 30.76
CA ARG A 510 -7.66 62.86 31.05
C ARG A 510 -7.26 64.02 31.99
N GLY A 511 -7.39 65.32 31.73
CA GLY A 511 -8.23 66.09 30.82
C GLY A 511 -8.90 67.20 31.63
N LEU A 512 -8.54 68.46 31.33
CA LEU A 512 -9.30 69.72 31.51
C LEU A 512 -9.56 70.29 32.92
N VAL A 513 -8.97 71.46 33.18
CA VAL A 513 -9.71 72.73 33.36
C VAL A 513 -9.14 73.74 32.39
#